data_AF-A0A6B3BMI4-F1
#
_entry.id   AF-A0A6B3BMI4-F1
#
_cell.length_a   1.000
_cell.length_b   1.000
_cell.length_c   1.000
_cell.angle_alpha   90.00
_cell.angle_beta   90.00
_cell.angle_gamma   90.00
#
_symmetry.space_group_name_H-M   'P 1'
#
loop_
_entity.id
_entity.type
_entity.pdbx_description
1 polymer ?
#
loop_
_entity_poly.entity_id
_entity_poly.type
_entity_poly.pdbx_seq_one_letter_code
_entity_poly.pdbx_strand_id
1 'polypeptide(L)' 'MVLAHVAAHSGAEARGVARAVGSPERVVARNLSRLTEDGLLALVDDDAHPAPRSYRLTS' A
#
# COMPACT_ATOMS: atom_id res chain seq x y z
N MET A 1 7.69 -3.54 -8.44
CA MET A 1 6.91 -4.63 -7.79
C MET A 1 5.80 -4.11 -6.90
N VAL A 2 6.06 -3.21 -5.94
CA VAL A 2 5.02 -2.66 -5.03
C VAL A 2 3.84 -2.05 -5.77
N LEU A 3 4.06 -1.10 -6.69
CA LEU A 3 2.99 -0.45 -7.45
C LEU A 3 2.15 -1.44 -8.28
N ALA A 4 2.82 -2.33 -9.02
CA ALA A 4 2.15 -3.36 -9.83
C ALA A 4 1.31 -4.33 -8.98
N HIS A 5 1.77 -4.66 -7.77
CA HIS A 5 1.01 -5.51 -6.86
C HIS A 5 -0.24 -4.81 -6.32
N VAL A 6 -0.15 -3.54 -5.95
CA VAL A 6 -1.31 -2.73 -5.53
C VAL A 6 -2.30 -2.52 -6.69
N ALA A 7 -1.80 -2.33 -7.93
CA ALA A 7 -2.64 -2.25 -9.12
C ALA A 7 -3.44 -3.52 -9.38
N ALA A 8 -2.86 -4.69 -9.09
CA ALA A 8 -3.54 -5.99 -9.22
C ALA A 8 -4.46 -6.34 -8.03
N HIS A 9 -4.25 -5.70 -6.87
CA HIS A 9 -4.97 -5.98 -5.62
C HIS A 9 -5.38 -4.66 -4.95
N SER A 10 -6.46 -4.05 -5.45
CA SER A 10 -7.02 -2.82 -4.90
C SER A 10 -7.34 -2.98 -3.40
N GLY A 11 -6.74 -2.13 -2.56
CA GLY A 11 -6.90 -2.20 -1.10
C GLY A 11 -5.87 -3.08 -0.40
N ALA A 12 -4.72 -3.32 -1.02
CA ALA A 12 -3.66 -4.10 -0.41
C ALA A 12 -3.08 -3.41 0.85
N GLU A 13 -2.92 -4.19 1.91
CA GLU A 13 -2.25 -3.76 3.14
C GLU A 13 -0.72 -3.85 3.00
N ALA A 14 0.03 -2.98 3.67
CA ALA A 14 1.50 -2.95 3.61
C ALA A 14 2.15 -4.33 3.89
N ARG A 15 1.60 -5.09 4.84
CA ARG A 15 2.07 -6.44 5.17
C ARG A 15 1.78 -7.46 4.07
N GLY A 16 0.61 -7.37 3.43
CA GLY A 16 0.24 -8.22 2.29
C GLY A 16 1.16 -7.97 1.11
N VAL A 17 1.39 -6.69 0.79
CA VAL A 17 2.34 -6.27 -0.25
C VAL A 17 3.75 -6.79 0.06
N ALA A 18 4.22 -6.63 1.30
CA ALA A 18 5.57 -7.06 1.72
C ALA A 18 5.81 -8.56 1.52
N ARG A 19 4.82 -9.38 1.89
CA ARG A 19 4.87 -10.84 1.65
C ARG A 19 4.90 -11.17 0.16
N ALA A 20 4.05 -10.51 -0.64
CA ALA A 20 3.94 -10.77 -2.07
C ALA A 20 5.21 -10.39 -2.85
N VAL A 21 5.90 -9.32 -2.43
CA VAL A 21 7.14 -8.86 -3.09
C VAL A 21 8.41 -9.38 -2.42
N GLY A 22 8.29 -10.20 -1.37
CA GLY A 22 9.44 -10.77 -0.66
C GLY A 22 10.38 -9.74 -0.04
N SER A 23 9.86 -8.59 0.41
CA SER A 23 10.68 -7.48 0.93
C SER A 23 10.31 -7.13 2.38
N PRO A 24 11.23 -6.55 3.17
CA PRO A 24 10.92 -6.10 4.52
C PRO A 24 9.78 -5.08 4.55
N GLU A 25 8.85 -5.26 5.48
CA GLU A 25 7.65 -4.42 5.60
C GLU A 25 7.98 -2.93 5.76
N ARG A 26 9.04 -2.58 6.49
CA ARG A 26 9.51 -1.19 6.64
C ARG A 26 9.93 -0.55 5.30
N VAL A 27 10.54 -1.33 4.41
CA VAL A 27 10.96 -0.85 3.08
C VAL A 27 9.73 -0.64 2.20
N VAL A 28 8.78 -1.58 2.26
CA VAL A 28 7.52 -1.48 1.53
C VAL A 28 6.67 -0.30 2.03
N ALA A 29 6.54 -0.12 3.34
CA ALA A 29 5.83 1.01 3.93
C ALA A 29 6.41 2.35 3.47
N ARG A 30 7.75 2.50 3.46
CA ARG A 30 8.39 3.72 2.95
C ARG A 30 8.11 3.96 1.47
N ASN A 31 8.12 2.90 0.65
CA ASN A 31 7.79 3.00 -0.77
C ASN A 31 6.32 3.38 -0.98
N LEU A 32 5.39 2.80 -0.20
CA LEU A 32 3.98 3.16 -0.24
C LEU A 32 3.76 4.61 0.17
N SER A 33 4.41 5.10 1.24
CA SER A 33 4.37 6.52 1.61
C SER A 33 4.84 7.43 0.49
N ARG A 34 5.99 7.13 -0.14
CA ARG A 34 6.48 7.92 -1.29
C ARG A 34 5.52 7.90 -2.47
N LEU A 35 4.97 6.74 -2.82
CA LEU A 35 4.00 6.63 -3.91
C LEU A 35 2.70 7.40 -3.61
N THR A 36 2.34 7.54 -2.33
CA THR A 36 1.22 8.40 -1.91
C THR A 36 1.57 9.88 -1.95
N GLU A 37 2.78 10.25 -1.53
CA GLU A 37 3.32 11.62 -1.68
C GLU A 37 3.41 12.04 -3.16
N ASP A 38 3.80 11.11 -4.03
CA ASP A 38 3.87 11.29 -5.49
C ASP A 38 2.47 11.30 -6.15
N GLY A 39 1.41 11.08 -5.39
CA GLY A 39 0.03 11.08 -5.87
C GLY A 39 -0.33 9.87 -6.74
N LEU A 40 0.45 8.78 -6.70
CA LEU A 40 0.19 7.54 -7.44
C LEU A 40 -0.67 6.54 -6.66
N LEU A 41 -0.69 6.65 -5.32
CA LEU A 41 -1.49 5.81 -4.44
C LEU A 41 -2.31 6.66 -3.46
N ALA A 42 -3.60 6.36 -3.34
CA ALA A 42 -4.43 6.83 -2.25
C ALA A 42 -4.33 5.87 -1.07
N LEU A 43 -4.06 6.42 0.12
CA LEU A 43 -4.28 5.72 1.38
C LEU A 43 -5.78 5.79 1.70
N VAL A 44 -6.43 4.64 1.80
CA VAL A 44 -7.79 4.51 2.32
C VAL A 44 -7.66 4.16 3.79
N ASP A 45 -7.95 5.14 4.65
CA ASP A 45 -8.15 4.90 6.06
C ASP A 45 -9.65 4.63 6.28
N ASP A 46 -9.97 3.48 6.85
CA ASP A 46 -11.33 3.19 7.29
C ASP A 46 -11.38 3.61 8.76
N ASP A 47 -12.10 4.68 9.08
CA ASP A 47 -12.19 5.28 10.44
C ASP A 47 -12.76 4.30 11.50
N ALA A 48 -13.14 3.08 11.11
CA ALA A 48 -13.58 2.03 12.00
C ALA A 48 -12.40 1.24 12.62
N HIS A 49 -11.99 1.61 13.85
CA HIS A 49 -11.03 0.85 14.68
C HIS A 49 -9.62 0.77 14.06
N PRO A 50 -8.57 0.17 14.67
CA PRO A 50 -7.25 0.09 14.01
C PRO A 50 -7.30 -0.91 12.86
N ALA A 51 -8.03 -0.56 11.81
CA ALA A 51 -8.05 -1.25 10.55
C ALA A 51 -6.69 -1.05 9.87
N PRO A 52 -6.17 -2.09 9.21
CA PRO A 52 -4.92 -1.97 8.49
C PRO A 52 -5.06 -0.99 7.31
N ARG A 53 -4.16 0.00 7.29
CA ARG A 53 -4.00 0.98 6.21
C ARG A 53 -4.00 0.31 4.85
N SER A 54 -5.00 0.62 4.03
CA SER A 54 -5.22 -0.01 2.73
C SER A 54 -4.84 0.94 1.61
N TYR A 55 -4.12 0.47 0.60
CA TYR A 55 -3.62 1.31 -0.50
C TYR A 55 -4.34 1.00 -1.81
N ARG A 56 -4.69 2.05 -2.58
CA ARG A 56 -5.33 1.96 -3.90
C ARG A 56 -4.65 2.90 -4.89
N LEU A 57 -4.73 2.61 -6.18
CA LEU A 57 -4.29 3.56 -7.21
C LEU A 57 -5.14 4.82 -7.17
N THR A 58 -4.51 5.97 -7.38
CA THR A 58 -5.22 7.19 -7.78
C THR A 58 -5.65 7.01 -9.24
N SER A 59 -6.91 7.34 -9.54
CA SER A 59 -7.43 7.28 -10.91
C SER A 59 -6.99 8.47 -11.74
#